data_AF-A0A3M9MDG7-F1
#
_entry.id   AF-A0A3M9MDG7-F1
#
_cell.length_a   1.000
_cell.length_b   1.000
_cell.length_c   1.000
_cell.angle_alpha   90.00
_cell.angle_beta   90.00
_cell.angle_gamma   90.00
#
_symmetry.space_group_name_H-M   'P 1'
#
loop_
_entity.id
_entity.type
_entity.pdbx_description
1 polymer ?
#
loop_
_entity_poly.entity_id
_entity_poly.type
_entity_poly.pdbx_seq_one_letter_code
_entity_poly.pdbx_strand_id
1 'polypeptide(L)'
;MKINPLLLFAPVILFSCQSPASQENLSSATAETSASPAPQNPVPRENSEYLDWHTLRINGKYPLVTKVKDMEGLLGKPDSVVKVDFEEGCPGSFRNENSKVAHYGGVSFEQFGDSLKFLGVDFSNEKRVFLQSGNLRIDHTTSPAVLKKHFPNAMKNFAKDSTEAVAIPPAKEPVDGHWLLQFEKGKLKFIDDWFPC
;
A
#
# COMPACT_ATOMS: atom_id res chain seq x y z
N MET A 1 48.78 19.36 -1.27
CA MET A 1 48.50 20.61 -0.55
C MET A 1 47.87 21.60 -1.53
N LYS A 2 46.56 21.83 -1.43
CA LYS A 2 45.84 23.05 -1.85
C LYS A 2 44.38 22.88 -1.43
N ILE A 3 44.11 23.40 -0.24
CA ILE A 3 42.79 23.63 0.32
C ILE A 3 42.28 24.91 -0.35
N ASN A 4 41.01 24.97 -0.74
CA ASN A 4 40.30 26.23 -0.71
C ASN A 4 38.82 26.01 -0.36
N PRO A 5 38.35 26.53 0.78
CA PRO A 5 36.96 26.52 1.17
C PRO A 5 36.29 27.80 0.65
N LEU A 6 35.02 27.73 0.25
CA LEU A 6 34.20 28.94 0.26
C LEU A 6 32.78 28.59 0.70
N LEU A 7 32.53 28.92 1.96
CA LEU A 7 31.23 29.06 2.57
C LEU A 7 30.42 30.15 1.85
N LEU A 8 29.13 29.88 1.63
CA LEU A 8 28.11 30.90 1.47
C LEU A 8 26.91 30.48 2.32
N PHE A 9 26.85 31.06 3.52
CA PHE A 9 25.65 31.11 4.35
C PHE A 9 24.69 32.13 3.74
N ALA A 10 23.45 31.73 3.46
CA ALA A 10 22.36 32.64 3.15
C ALA A 10 21.36 32.64 4.33
N PRO A 11 20.87 33.83 4.76
CA PRO A 11 20.08 33.97 5.98
C PRO A 11 18.59 33.65 5.79
N VAL A 12 18.02 33.23 6.92
CA VAL A 12 16.61 33.00 7.24
C VAL A 12 15.79 34.29 7.12
N ILE A 13 14.61 34.21 6.50
CA ILE A 13 13.54 35.20 6.65
C ILE A 13 12.30 34.48 7.20
N LEU A 14 11.99 34.73 8.47
CA LEU A 14 10.74 34.35 9.11
C LEU A 14 9.71 35.46 8.87
N PHE A 15 8.66 35.17 8.09
CA PHE A 15 7.48 36.02 8.04
C PHE A 15 6.44 35.49 9.03
N SER A 16 6.32 36.18 10.16
CA SER A 16 5.18 36.07 11.07
C SER A 16 4.05 36.98 10.56
N CYS A 17 2.91 36.41 10.19
CA CYS A 17 1.66 37.17 10.06
C CYS A 17 0.78 36.91 11.29
N GLN A 18 0.62 37.96 12.10
CA GLN A 18 -0.34 38.07 13.18
C GLN A 18 -1.75 38.26 12.61
N SER A 19 -2.69 37.44 13.04
CA SER A 19 -4.12 37.65 12.81
C SER A 19 -4.66 38.70 13.79
N PRO A 20 -5.47 39.68 13.33
CA PRO A 20 -6.24 40.51 14.23
C PRO A 20 -7.49 39.75 14.70
N ALA A 21 -7.69 39.77 16.02
CA ALA A 21 -8.92 39.40 16.69
C ALA A 21 -9.97 40.50 16.50
N SER A 22 -11.21 40.12 16.16
CA SER A 22 -12.40 40.92 16.41
C SER A 22 -13.31 40.15 17.34
N GLN A 23 -13.48 40.70 18.55
CA GLN A 23 -14.57 40.38 19.46
C GLN A 23 -15.82 41.21 19.11
N GLU A 24 -16.91 40.78 19.71
CA GLU A 24 -18.22 41.43 19.87
C GLU A 24 -19.24 41.19 18.76
N ASN A 25 -20.14 40.24 19.03
CA ASN A 25 -21.50 40.67 19.37
C ASN A 25 -22.23 39.64 20.24
N LEU A 26 -22.60 40.10 21.43
CA LEU A 26 -23.53 39.46 22.34
C LEU A 26 -24.95 39.76 21.83
N SER A 27 -25.75 38.74 21.53
CA SER A 27 -27.21 38.90 21.56
C SER A 27 -27.88 37.60 21.97
N SER A 28 -28.67 37.72 23.04
CA SER A 28 -29.34 36.67 23.77
C SER A 28 -30.51 36.07 23.00
N ALA A 29 -30.64 34.74 23.03
CA ALA A 29 -31.93 34.08 22.91
C ALA A 29 -31.91 32.79 23.74
N THR A 30 -32.72 32.79 24.80
CA THR A 30 -33.02 31.65 25.65
C THR A 30 -33.73 30.58 24.82
N ALA A 31 -33.11 29.41 24.67
CA ALA A 31 -33.75 28.22 24.13
C ALA A 31 -33.36 27.01 24.99
N GLU A 32 -34.37 26.20 25.29
CA GLU A 32 -34.34 25.05 26.18
C GLU A 32 -33.19 24.09 25.85
N THR A 33 -32.36 23.82 26.86
CA THR A 33 -31.28 22.83 26.81
C THR A 33 -31.87 21.41 26.74
N SER A 34 -32.32 21.03 25.56
CA SER A 34 -32.35 19.63 25.15
C SER A 34 -30.92 19.29 24.71
N ALA A 35 -30.17 18.65 25.60
CA ALA A 35 -28.77 18.29 25.38
C ALA A 35 -28.68 17.28 24.22
N SER A 36 -28.60 17.82 23.00
CA SER A 36 -28.18 17.07 21.82
C SER A 36 -26.76 16.57 22.09
N PRO A 37 -26.50 15.26 22.10
CA PRO A 37 -25.15 14.75 22.32
C PRO A 37 -24.23 15.37 21.26
N ALA A 38 -23.14 15.99 21.72
CA ALA A 38 -22.11 16.52 20.84
C ALA A 38 -21.73 15.44 19.82
N PRO A 39 -21.55 15.78 18.53
CA PRO A 39 -21.15 14.81 17.52
C PRO A 39 -19.87 14.13 17.99
N GLN A 40 -20.01 12.89 18.46
CA GLN A 40 -18.86 12.07 18.78
C GLN A 40 -18.19 11.78 17.46
N ASN A 41 -16.97 12.30 17.28
CA ASN A 41 -16.14 11.91 16.16
C ASN A 41 -16.12 10.38 16.12
N PRO A 42 -16.59 9.74 15.03
CA PRO A 42 -16.69 8.30 14.98
C PRO A 42 -15.29 7.73 15.22
N VAL A 43 -15.16 6.93 16.27
CA VAL A 43 -13.91 6.20 16.54
C VAL A 43 -13.63 5.36 15.29
N PRO A 44 -12.48 5.52 14.63
CA PRO A 44 -12.13 4.72 13.46
C PRO A 44 -12.18 3.24 13.84
N ARG A 45 -12.98 2.45 13.11
CA ARG A 45 -13.09 1.01 13.36
C ARG A 45 -11.82 0.33 12.88
N GLU A 46 -11.01 -0.21 13.78
CA GLU A 46 -9.82 -0.99 13.40
C GLU A 46 -10.20 -2.29 12.66
N ASN A 47 -9.33 -2.73 11.75
CA ASN A 47 -9.44 -4.01 11.07
C ASN A 47 -9.13 -5.15 12.05
N SER A 48 -10.10 -6.02 12.28
CA SER A 48 -9.93 -7.21 13.13
C SER A 48 -8.99 -8.27 12.53
N GLU A 49 -8.81 -8.26 11.20
CA GLU A 49 -7.93 -9.13 10.43
C GLU A 49 -7.24 -8.29 9.37
N TYR A 50 -5.92 -8.43 9.25
CA TYR A 50 -5.11 -7.71 8.27
C TYR A 50 -3.83 -8.49 7.96
N LEU A 51 -3.29 -8.29 6.76
CA LEU A 51 -1.99 -8.79 6.35
C LEU A 51 -1.04 -7.60 6.25
N ASP A 52 -0.30 -7.34 7.32
CA ASP A 52 0.50 -6.13 7.45
C ASP A 52 1.57 -6.01 6.35
N TRP A 53 1.44 -4.99 5.50
CA TRP A 53 2.38 -4.62 4.44
C TRP A 53 3.83 -4.57 4.94
N HIS A 54 4.06 -4.00 6.12
CA HIS A 54 5.41 -3.80 6.64
C HIS A 54 6.08 -5.08 7.13
N THR A 55 5.29 -6.12 7.42
CA THR A 55 5.80 -7.43 7.85
C THR A 55 6.10 -8.38 6.69
N LEU A 56 5.48 -8.14 5.53
CA LEU A 56 5.60 -9.01 4.37
C LEU A 56 7.00 -9.00 3.76
N ARG A 57 7.47 -10.20 3.40
CA ARG A 57 8.77 -10.41 2.76
C ARG A 57 8.65 -11.26 1.51
N ILE A 58 9.26 -10.79 0.42
CA ILE A 58 9.46 -11.52 -0.83
C ILE A 58 10.52 -12.59 -0.57
N ASN A 59 10.15 -13.84 -0.82
CA ASN A 59 10.92 -15.05 -0.55
C ASN A 59 11.47 -15.11 0.89
N GLY A 60 10.72 -14.56 1.85
CA GLY A 60 11.13 -14.50 3.26
C GLY A 60 12.34 -13.59 3.53
N LYS A 61 12.86 -12.88 2.52
CA LYS A 61 14.12 -12.13 2.60
C LYS A 61 13.93 -10.63 2.46
N TYR A 62 13.30 -10.16 1.39
CA TYR A 62 13.28 -8.74 1.06
C TYR A 62 11.94 -8.09 1.40
N PRO A 63 11.92 -6.85 1.90
CA PRO A 63 10.68 -6.08 2.06
C PRO A 63 10.03 -5.78 0.71
N LEU A 64 8.75 -5.40 0.74
CA LEU A 64 7.97 -5.03 -0.45
C LEU A 64 8.42 -3.71 -1.11
N VAL A 65 9.19 -2.89 -0.39
CA VAL A 65 9.93 -1.76 -0.96
C VAL A 65 11.42 -2.08 -0.89
N THR A 66 12.05 -2.31 -2.03
CA THR A 66 13.42 -2.87 -2.13
C THR A 66 14.23 -2.17 -3.23
N LYS A 67 15.44 -2.66 -3.52
CA LYS A 67 16.34 -2.12 -4.54
C LYS A 67 16.35 -2.98 -5.80
N VAL A 68 16.62 -2.36 -6.95
CA VAL A 68 16.71 -3.08 -8.24
C VAL A 68 17.74 -4.19 -8.14
N LYS A 69 18.93 -3.89 -7.63
CA LYS A 69 20.02 -4.88 -7.48
C LYS A 69 19.62 -6.10 -6.64
N ASP A 70 18.82 -5.91 -5.59
CA ASP A 70 18.38 -7.01 -4.72
C ASP A 70 17.42 -7.96 -5.45
N MET A 71 16.50 -7.40 -6.24
CA MET A 71 15.57 -8.18 -7.06
C MET A 71 16.28 -8.82 -8.25
N GLU A 72 17.24 -8.14 -8.88
CA GLU A 72 18.06 -8.75 -9.94
C GLU A 72 18.86 -9.94 -9.43
N GLY A 73 19.39 -9.87 -8.20
CA GLY A 73 20.05 -10.99 -7.56
C GLY A 73 19.12 -12.15 -7.18
N LEU A 74 17.82 -11.90 -7.04
CA LEU A 74 16.83 -12.92 -6.68
C LEU A 74 16.13 -13.54 -7.89
N LEU A 75 15.69 -12.70 -8.83
CA LEU A 75 14.80 -13.05 -9.94
C LEU A 75 15.50 -13.00 -11.30
N GLY A 76 16.70 -12.41 -11.38
CA GLY A 76 17.34 -12.05 -12.65
C GLY A 76 16.91 -10.67 -13.14
N LYS A 77 17.32 -10.30 -14.35
CA LYS A 77 16.94 -9.00 -14.95
C LYS A 77 15.44 -8.95 -15.25
N PRO A 78 14.81 -7.76 -15.27
CA PRO A 78 13.42 -7.65 -15.69
C PRO A 78 13.26 -8.08 -17.15
N ASP A 79 12.18 -8.79 -17.45
CA ASP A 79 11.82 -9.19 -18.82
C ASP A 79 11.27 -8.01 -19.61
N SER A 80 10.63 -7.05 -18.93
CA SER A 80 10.17 -5.81 -19.53
C SER A 80 10.14 -4.67 -18.50
N VAL A 81 10.34 -3.45 -19.01
CA VAL A 81 10.20 -2.21 -18.24
C VAL A 81 9.37 -1.24 -19.07
N VAL A 82 8.16 -0.96 -18.61
CA VAL A 82 7.19 -0.10 -19.32
C VAL A 82 7.05 1.23 -18.60
N LYS A 83 6.87 2.32 -19.36
CA LYS A 83 6.56 3.62 -18.76
C LYS A 83 5.14 3.57 -18.21
N VAL A 84 4.91 4.16 -17.04
CA VAL A 84 3.55 4.32 -16.51
C VAL A 84 2.79 5.28 -17.43
N ASP A 85 1.59 4.89 -17.86
CA ASP A 85 0.65 5.80 -18.48
C ASP A 85 -0.07 6.61 -17.40
N PHE A 86 0.04 7.93 -17.47
CA PHE A 86 -0.53 8.85 -16.51
C PHE A 86 -1.94 9.31 -16.87
N GLU A 87 -2.34 9.11 -18.14
CA GLU A 87 -3.67 9.49 -18.62
C GLU A 87 -4.72 8.41 -18.29
N GLU A 88 -4.28 7.15 -18.16
CA GLU A 88 -5.14 5.99 -17.86
C GLU A 88 -5.01 5.49 -16.40
N GLY A 89 -4.11 6.07 -15.61
CA GLY A 89 -3.76 5.58 -14.26
C GLY A 89 -4.23 6.48 -13.11
N CYS A 90 -4.26 5.94 -11.89
CA CYS A 90 -4.32 6.73 -10.65
C CYS A 90 -3.24 7.83 -10.68
N PRO A 91 -3.59 9.13 -10.62
CA PRO A 91 -2.62 10.19 -10.35
C PRO A 91 -2.23 10.13 -8.86
N GLY A 92 -1.45 9.12 -8.49
CA GLY A 92 -0.89 9.00 -7.16
C GLY A 92 0.22 10.03 -6.97
N SER A 93 0.27 10.69 -5.81
CA SER A 93 1.28 11.70 -5.45
C SER A 93 2.73 11.21 -5.50
N PHE A 94 2.94 9.89 -5.58
CA PHE A 94 4.25 9.27 -5.68
C PHE A 94 4.72 9.05 -7.12
N ARG A 95 3.79 9.07 -8.10
CA ARG A 95 4.11 8.84 -9.51
C ARG A 95 4.53 10.13 -10.20
N ASN A 96 5.63 10.07 -10.93
CA ASN A 96 6.10 11.13 -11.83
C ASN A 96 6.56 10.57 -13.17
N GLU A 97 6.89 11.44 -14.13
CA GLU A 97 7.33 11.10 -15.48
C GLU A 97 8.46 10.06 -15.61
N ASN A 98 9.24 9.83 -14.55
CA ASN A 98 10.32 8.84 -14.50
C ASN A 98 9.88 7.47 -13.94
N SER A 99 8.63 7.33 -13.51
CA SER A 99 8.07 6.11 -12.94
C SER A 99 7.87 5.06 -14.03
N LYS A 100 8.22 3.82 -13.72
CA LYS A 100 8.11 2.69 -14.63
C LYS A 100 7.48 1.50 -13.92
N VAL A 101 6.93 0.56 -14.67
CA VAL A 101 6.62 -0.77 -14.16
C VAL A 101 7.65 -1.74 -14.70
N ALA A 102 8.33 -2.45 -13.81
CA ALA A 102 9.30 -3.48 -14.14
C ALA A 102 8.70 -4.87 -13.86
N HIS A 103 8.75 -5.76 -14.84
CA HIS A 103 8.21 -7.11 -14.75
C HIS A 103 9.33 -8.16 -14.70
N TYR A 104 9.22 -9.10 -13.77
CA TYR A 104 10.18 -10.18 -13.51
C TYR A 104 9.43 -11.53 -13.45
N GLY A 105 9.26 -12.18 -14.59
CA GLY A 105 8.74 -13.54 -14.72
C GLY A 105 7.30 -13.74 -14.23
N GLY A 106 6.57 -12.66 -13.93
CA GLY A 106 5.26 -12.71 -13.28
C GLY A 106 5.17 -11.83 -12.03
N VAL A 107 6.29 -11.34 -11.49
CA VAL A 107 6.29 -10.32 -10.42
C VAL A 107 6.37 -8.94 -11.03
N SER A 108 5.51 -8.02 -10.58
CA SER A 108 5.49 -6.64 -11.05
C SER A 108 5.89 -5.68 -9.94
N PHE A 109 6.72 -4.71 -10.28
CA PHE A 109 7.13 -3.64 -9.38
C PHE A 109 6.93 -2.29 -10.05
N GLU A 110 6.52 -1.31 -9.27
CA GLU A 110 6.66 0.09 -9.63
C GLU A 110 8.09 0.54 -9.29
N GLN A 111 8.76 1.18 -10.24
CA GLN A 111 10.15 1.57 -10.14
C GLN A 111 10.32 3.08 -10.12
N PHE A 112 11.12 3.55 -9.15
CA PHE A 112 11.54 4.94 -8.98
C PHE A 112 13.07 4.99 -8.80
N GLY A 113 13.79 5.26 -9.90
CA GLY A 113 15.25 5.17 -9.90
C GLY A 113 15.72 3.74 -9.57
N ASP A 114 16.44 3.59 -8.45
CA ASP A 114 16.91 2.30 -7.93
C ASP A 114 15.94 1.67 -6.89
N SER A 115 14.79 2.28 -6.64
CA SER A 115 13.77 1.74 -5.73
C SER A 115 12.69 0.98 -6.49
N LEU A 116 12.26 -0.15 -5.93
CA LEU A 116 11.14 -0.95 -6.40
C LEU A 116 10.07 -1.06 -5.31
N LYS A 117 8.82 -0.74 -5.62
CA LYS A 117 7.63 -1.02 -4.80
C LYS A 117 6.88 -2.19 -5.42
N PHE A 118 6.64 -3.25 -4.66
CA PHE A 118 5.85 -4.40 -5.10
C PHE A 118 4.46 -3.96 -5.54
N LEU A 119 4.00 -4.47 -6.69
CA LEU A 119 2.62 -4.29 -7.16
C LEU A 119 1.85 -5.60 -7.08
N GLY A 120 2.45 -6.70 -7.51
CA GLY A 120 1.74 -7.98 -7.53
C GLY A 120 2.58 -9.12 -8.05
N VAL A 121 2.01 -10.32 -7.98
CA VAL A 121 2.59 -11.55 -8.55
C VAL A 121 1.52 -12.40 -9.22
N ASP A 122 1.77 -12.81 -10.46
CA ASP A 122 1.03 -13.82 -11.20
C ASP A 122 1.73 -15.18 -11.12
N PHE A 123 1.15 -16.08 -10.35
CA PHE A 123 1.63 -17.43 -10.11
C PHE A 123 1.37 -18.40 -11.28
N SER A 124 0.62 -17.96 -12.30
CA SER A 124 0.50 -18.72 -13.55
C SER A 124 1.85 -18.86 -14.25
N ASN A 125 2.71 -17.82 -14.09
CA ASN A 125 3.99 -17.68 -14.76
C ASN A 125 5.19 -17.84 -13.82
N GLU A 126 5.08 -17.42 -12.54
CA GLU A 126 6.16 -17.57 -11.56
C GLU A 126 5.77 -18.52 -10.42
N LYS A 127 6.56 -19.57 -10.17
CA LYS A 127 6.28 -20.57 -9.10
C LYS A 127 7.29 -20.57 -7.97
N ARG A 128 8.42 -19.88 -8.15
CA ARG A 128 9.55 -19.82 -7.20
C ARG A 128 9.38 -18.69 -6.19
N VAL A 129 8.51 -17.73 -6.47
CA VAL A 129 8.24 -16.58 -5.61
C VAL A 129 7.19 -16.94 -4.56
N PHE A 130 7.36 -16.41 -3.36
CA PHE A 130 6.37 -16.47 -2.29
C PHE A 130 6.43 -15.20 -1.44
N LEU A 131 5.31 -14.85 -0.84
CA LEU A 131 5.22 -13.82 0.19
C LEU A 131 5.18 -14.49 1.57
N GLN A 132 5.88 -13.91 2.55
CA GLN A 132 5.91 -14.44 3.91
C GLN A 132 5.65 -13.35 4.95
N SER A 133 4.75 -13.62 5.89
CA SER A 133 4.55 -12.82 7.12
C SER A 133 4.51 -13.77 8.32
N GLY A 134 5.54 -13.71 9.17
CA GLY A 134 5.74 -14.67 10.25
C GLY A 134 5.75 -16.12 9.74
N ASN A 135 4.81 -16.93 10.23
CA ASN A 135 4.65 -18.34 9.84
C ASN A 135 3.70 -18.53 8.63
N LEU A 136 3.05 -17.46 8.16
CA LEU A 136 2.20 -17.51 6.98
C LEU A 136 3.07 -17.37 5.73
N ARG A 137 3.04 -18.41 4.91
CA ARG A 137 3.63 -18.44 3.57
C ARG A 137 2.51 -18.44 2.53
N ILE A 138 2.59 -17.52 1.58
CA ILE A 138 1.62 -17.34 0.50
C ILE A 138 2.33 -17.50 -0.84
N ASP A 139 1.95 -18.52 -1.59
CA ASP A 139 2.49 -18.87 -2.91
C ASP A 139 1.45 -19.58 -3.78
N HIS A 140 1.84 -20.00 -4.98
CA HIS A 140 0.99 -20.71 -5.96
C HIS A 140 0.29 -21.98 -5.41
N THR A 141 0.78 -22.57 -4.33
CA THR A 141 0.17 -23.77 -3.72
C THR A 141 -0.92 -23.43 -2.70
N THR A 142 -0.98 -22.17 -2.26
CA THR A 142 -1.90 -21.66 -1.25
C THR A 142 -3.33 -21.91 -1.68
N SER A 143 -4.13 -22.45 -0.75
CA SER A 143 -5.54 -22.75 -0.96
C SER A 143 -6.43 -21.85 -0.11
N PRO A 144 -7.72 -21.72 -0.46
CA PRO A 144 -8.69 -21.00 0.37
C PRO A 144 -8.76 -21.54 1.81
N ALA A 145 -8.56 -22.85 1.99
CA ALA A 145 -8.54 -23.47 3.31
C ALA A 145 -7.35 -23.02 4.17
N VAL A 146 -6.19 -22.72 3.55
CA VAL A 146 -5.05 -22.13 4.25
C VAL A 146 -5.42 -20.71 4.67
N LEU A 147 -5.92 -19.87 3.75
CA LEU A 147 -6.30 -18.49 4.09
C LEU A 147 -7.38 -18.41 5.16
N LYS A 148 -8.40 -19.27 5.12
CA LYS A 148 -9.49 -19.27 6.11
C LYS A 148 -9.02 -19.54 7.54
N LYS A 149 -7.88 -20.21 7.73
CA LYS A 149 -7.28 -20.40 9.07
C LYS A 149 -6.69 -19.10 9.63
N HIS A 150 -6.19 -18.23 8.76
CA HIS A 150 -5.54 -16.98 9.15
C HIS A 150 -6.48 -15.77 9.10
N PHE A 151 -7.42 -15.77 8.15
CA PHE A 151 -8.35 -14.67 7.88
C PHE A 151 -9.80 -15.17 7.76
N PRO A 152 -10.37 -15.78 8.81
CA PRO A 152 -11.70 -16.37 8.75
C PRO A 152 -12.81 -15.36 8.44
N ASN A 153 -12.68 -14.09 8.84
CA ASN A 153 -13.66 -13.04 8.53
C ASN A 153 -13.55 -12.59 7.07
N ALA A 154 -12.35 -12.33 6.56
CA ALA A 154 -12.15 -11.97 5.15
C ALA A 154 -12.69 -13.07 4.20
N MET A 155 -12.52 -14.34 4.60
CA MET A 155 -12.97 -15.49 3.82
C MET A 155 -14.48 -15.77 3.91
N LYS A 156 -15.27 -15.01 4.69
CA LYS A 156 -16.75 -15.19 4.74
C LYS A 156 -17.42 -14.88 3.41
N ASN A 157 -16.85 -13.93 2.67
CA ASN A 157 -17.35 -13.48 1.37
C ASN A 157 -16.57 -14.10 0.20
N PHE A 158 -15.71 -15.10 0.48
CA PHE A 158 -14.98 -15.82 -0.56
C PHE A 158 -15.97 -16.53 -1.48
N ALA A 159 -16.17 -15.95 -2.66
CA ALA A 159 -16.95 -16.43 -3.79
C ALA A 159 -18.43 -16.78 -3.52
N LYS A 160 -19.33 -15.83 -3.77
CA LYS A 160 -20.69 -16.16 -4.25
C LYS A 160 -20.85 -15.96 -5.76
N ASP A 161 -20.12 -15.03 -6.38
CA ASP A 161 -20.41 -14.63 -7.76
C ASP A 161 -19.12 -14.60 -8.63
N SER A 162 -18.85 -15.72 -9.32
CA SER A 162 -17.93 -15.91 -10.47
C SER A 162 -16.42 -15.68 -10.33
N THR A 163 -15.94 -14.92 -9.34
CA THR A 163 -14.49 -14.72 -9.13
C THR A 163 -14.09 -15.25 -7.75
N GLU A 164 -13.26 -16.29 -7.71
CA GLU A 164 -12.72 -16.85 -6.46
C GLU A 164 -11.66 -15.89 -5.88
N ALA A 165 -12.08 -14.75 -5.31
CA ALA A 165 -11.17 -13.75 -4.78
C ALA A 165 -11.48 -13.41 -3.31
N VAL A 166 -10.45 -12.95 -2.59
CA VAL A 166 -10.56 -12.38 -1.24
C VAL A 166 -9.76 -11.08 -1.18
N ALA A 167 -10.34 -10.08 -0.53
CA ALA A 167 -9.67 -8.84 -0.18
C ALA A 167 -9.29 -8.87 1.31
N ILE A 168 -8.02 -8.57 1.63
CA ILE A 168 -7.52 -8.51 3.00
C ILE A 168 -6.91 -7.13 3.24
N PRO A 169 -7.30 -6.40 4.30
CA PRO A 169 -6.68 -5.11 4.61
C PRO A 169 -5.17 -5.22 4.83
N PRO A 170 -4.36 -4.23 4.39
CA PRO A 170 -2.90 -4.28 4.50
C PRO A 170 -2.37 -3.71 5.83
N ALA A 171 -3.25 -3.25 6.72
CA ALA A 171 -2.90 -2.64 8.01
C ALA A 171 -4.04 -2.79 9.03
N LYS A 172 -3.72 -2.55 10.30
CA LYS A 172 -4.70 -2.54 11.40
C LYS A 172 -5.65 -1.34 11.28
N GLU A 173 -5.12 -0.19 10.93
CA GLU A 173 -5.88 1.01 10.68
C GLU A 173 -6.66 0.90 9.36
N PRO A 174 -7.87 1.47 9.26
CA PRO A 174 -8.58 1.58 8.00
C PRO A 174 -7.77 2.35 6.97
N VAL A 175 -7.51 1.69 5.85
CA VAL A 175 -6.91 2.28 4.66
C VAL A 175 -7.69 1.79 3.45
N ASP A 176 -7.67 2.58 2.38
CA ASP A 176 -8.49 2.29 1.19
C ASP A 176 -7.95 1.13 0.36
N GLY A 177 -6.69 0.75 0.54
CA GLY A 177 -6.05 -0.36 -0.17
C GLY A 177 -6.31 -1.72 0.43
N HIS A 178 -6.17 -2.76 -0.39
CA HIS A 178 -6.36 -4.17 -0.05
C HIS A 178 -5.34 -5.06 -0.75
N TRP A 179 -4.95 -6.14 -0.07
CA TRP A 179 -4.40 -7.31 -0.74
C TRP A 179 -5.52 -8.06 -1.45
N LEU A 180 -5.50 -8.07 -2.79
CA LEU A 180 -6.44 -8.84 -3.58
C LEU A 180 -5.80 -10.18 -3.96
N LEU A 181 -6.32 -11.28 -3.41
CA LEU A 181 -5.85 -12.63 -3.68
C LEU A 181 -6.89 -13.36 -4.53
N GLN A 182 -6.52 -13.72 -5.76
CA GLN A 182 -7.40 -14.41 -6.71
C GLN A 182 -6.99 -15.86 -6.88
N PHE A 183 -7.97 -16.74 -6.93
CA PHE A 183 -7.82 -18.18 -7.04
C PHE A 183 -8.37 -18.67 -8.38
N GLU A 184 -7.75 -19.72 -8.89
CA GLU A 184 -8.23 -20.49 -10.02
C GLU A 184 -8.11 -21.97 -9.67
N LYS A 185 -9.22 -22.72 -9.81
CA LYS A 185 -9.25 -24.16 -9.53
C LYS A 185 -8.76 -24.48 -8.11
N GLY A 186 -9.14 -23.66 -7.13
CA GLY A 186 -8.79 -23.82 -5.72
C GLY A 186 -7.33 -23.54 -5.37
N LYS A 187 -6.55 -22.95 -6.29
CA LYS A 187 -5.15 -22.54 -6.09
C LYS A 187 -4.96 -21.06 -6.31
N LEU A 188 -4.07 -20.45 -5.54
CA LEU A 188 -3.77 -19.03 -5.66
C LEU A 188 -3.10 -18.76 -7.01
N LYS A 189 -3.74 -17.90 -7.80
CA LYS A 189 -3.29 -17.49 -9.13
C LYS A 189 -2.58 -16.14 -9.09
N PHE A 190 -3.12 -15.19 -8.34
CA PHE A 190 -2.66 -13.81 -8.39
C PHE A 190 -2.75 -13.13 -7.02
N ILE A 191 -1.80 -12.26 -6.72
CA ILE A 191 -1.84 -11.31 -5.61
C ILE A 191 -1.59 -9.90 -6.16
N ASP A 192 -2.42 -8.95 -5.74
CA ASP A 192 -2.29 -7.52 -6.07
C ASP A 192 -2.24 -6.67 -4.79
N ASP A 193 -1.37 -5.66 -4.78
CA ASP A 193 -1.46 -4.48 -3.89
C ASP A 193 -2.45 -3.49 -4.48
N TRP A 194 -3.74 -3.76 -4.30
CA TRP A 194 -4.80 -2.98 -4.93
C TRP A 194 -5.14 -1.75 -4.11
N PHE A 195 -5.26 -0.60 -4.77
CA PHE A 195 -5.76 0.64 -4.18
C PHE A 195 -6.80 1.27 -5.12
N PRO A 196 -7.88 1.87 -4.60
CA PRO A 196 -8.84 2.56 -5.43
C PRO A 196 -8.22 3.82 -6.04
N CYS A 197 -8.47 3.96 -7.33
CA CYS A 197 -8.55 5.22 -8.07
C CYS A 197 -10.04 5.60 -8.13
#